data_AF-A0A936U5Y8-F1
#
_entry.id   AF-A0A936U5Y8-F1
#
_cell.length_a   1.000
_cell.length_b   1.000
_cell.length_c   1.000
_cell.angle_alpha   90.00
_cell.angle_beta   90.00
_cell.angle_gamma   90.00
#
_symmetry.space_group_name_H-M   'P 1'
#
loop_
_entity.id
_entity.type
_entity.pdbx_description
1 polymer ?
#
loop_
_entity_poly.entity_id
_entity_poly.type
_entity_poly.pdbx_seq_one_letter_code
_entity_poly.pdbx_strand_id
1 'polypeptide(L)'
;MIPDRTSYDVVILGSGIGGSMLASILARRGVSVLLVEELVHPRFTIGESLIPETGVRFQLLAAKYDVPEIAWLGSFYELRDRVSSNCGTKRAFSFVYHREGEAARPAESNQLPTLTPPYGPDSHMFRQDVDAWLATVSTRYGVTLRQGLRIQDIAFEPDQVRLTAASGEQITTRFLVDGGGMRSLVASKLGLRDATPRFRTDTRTLYTHFAGLRPFDHVFTGDHGLPSPLGQGTMHNVFHGGWMWLIPFNNHRDATNPLVSVGVMLDRRRFGDPKGSPEDEFKAIIARFPTVARHFEGAVPVRPWVASGRLQYSSPTLVAHRMVQLPHAAAFVDPLYSSGLSVLTVAIDLIADALFPALAEDNFDVERFALMDKVVNEGFDHYDRIVSRSFDAFADYDLWNAWNRNWVMGNYLGTFGALSTLIRYQSTGDRALLKATTDPQNIGVLSSHLPEVRAAMDENAQAVDAVTRGELTPADAAAQIFARLGALPFLPPYMGFGRADQRVQATFTLQAGVRHVLWYRHRAPAAWAARNDLPLLTYASQVLGAAGRATSDGLRRTALVIRDVLSAGNSDADHRPPALSGVRRGLPGEQGEADDGAW
;
A
#
# COMPACT_ATOMS: atom_id res chain seq x y z
N MET A 1 20.90 -32.80 3.98
CA MET A 1 19.68 -33.35 3.33
C MET A 1 18.55 -33.27 4.34
N ILE A 2 17.57 -32.40 4.10
CA ILE A 2 16.29 -32.47 4.80
C ILE A 2 15.52 -33.62 4.14
N PRO A 3 14.88 -34.55 4.87
CA PRO A 3 14.12 -35.64 4.27
C PRO A 3 13.09 -35.08 3.27
N ASP A 4 12.89 -35.75 2.13
CA ASP A 4 11.82 -35.43 1.17
C ASP A 4 10.46 -35.66 1.85
N ARG A 5 10.02 -34.63 2.57
CA ARG A 5 8.74 -34.60 3.22
C ARG A 5 7.69 -34.27 2.16
N THR A 6 6.77 -35.18 1.93
CA THR A 6 5.70 -35.02 0.92
C THR A 6 4.35 -34.64 1.53
N SER A 7 4.27 -34.50 2.86
CA SER A 7 3.02 -34.19 3.59
C SER A 7 3.22 -33.07 4.60
N TYR A 8 2.37 -32.04 4.58
CA TYR A 8 2.47 -30.84 5.41
C TYR A 8 1.16 -30.51 6.14
N ASP A 9 1.21 -29.72 7.21
CA ASP A 9 -0.02 -29.17 7.80
C ASP A 9 -0.63 -28.12 6.87
N VAL A 10 0.21 -27.24 6.35
CA VAL A 10 -0.21 -26.16 5.46
C VAL A 10 0.72 -26.06 4.25
N VAL A 11 0.14 -26.00 3.05
CA VAL A 11 0.84 -25.58 1.84
C VAL A 11 0.35 -24.19 1.49
N ILE A 12 1.29 -23.28 1.18
CA ILE A 12 1.01 -21.92 0.73
C ILE A 12 1.54 -21.77 -0.70
N LEU A 13 0.66 -21.43 -1.64
CA LEU A 13 1.04 -21.12 -3.01
C LEU A 13 1.38 -19.64 -3.14
N GLY A 14 2.58 -19.32 -3.62
CA GLY A 14 3.08 -17.96 -3.80
C GLY A 14 3.90 -17.45 -2.62
N SER A 15 5.19 -17.17 -2.89
CA SER A 15 6.17 -16.68 -1.91
C SER A 15 6.37 -15.16 -1.93
N GLY A 16 5.36 -14.41 -2.36
CA GLY A 16 5.35 -12.96 -2.18
C GLY A 16 5.15 -12.56 -0.72
N ILE A 17 5.15 -11.24 -0.44
CA ILE A 17 5.05 -10.69 0.91
C ILE A 17 3.97 -11.35 1.79
N GLY A 18 2.78 -11.62 1.25
CA GLY A 18 1.67 -12.23 2.00
C GLY A 18 1.91 -13.69 2.38
N GLY A 19 2.30 -14.51 1.41
CA GLY A 19 2.57 -15.93 1.62
C GLY A 19 3.74 -16.15 2.56
N SER A 20 4.84 -15.41 2.37
CA SER A 20 6.03 -15.49 3.22
C SER A 20 5.77 -15.01 4.65
N MET A 21 4.94 -13.97 4.83
CA MET A 21 4.52 -13.49 6.15
C MET A 21 3.68 -14.53 6.89
N LEU A 22 2.63 -15.06 6.25
CA LEU A 22 1.78 -16.08 6.86
C LEU A 22 2.56 -17.37 7.13
N ALA A 23 3.42 -17.81 6.22
CA ALA A 23 4.28 -18.97 6.42
C ALA A 23 5.16 -18.82 7.67
N SER A 24 5.78 -17.64 7.84
CA SER A 24 6.61 -17.33 9.01
C SER A 24 5.80 -17.37 10.31
N ILE A 25 4.59 -16.78 10.32
CA ILE A 25 3.68 -16.77 11.47
C ILE A 25 3.26 -18.19 11.87
N LEU A 26 2.87 -19.02 10.90
CA LEU A 26 2.44 -20.39 11.15
C LEU A 26 3.59 -21.26 11.65
N ALA A 27 4.74 -21.22 10.96
CA ALA A 27 5.91 -21.99 11.33
C ALA A 27 6.49 -21.57 12.70
N ARG A 28 6.38 -20.28 13.06
CA ARG A 28 6.75 -19.78 14.39
C ARG A 28 6.01 -20.49 15.53
N ARG A 29 4.79 -20.98 15.28
CA ARG A 29 4.00 -21.77 16.24
C ARG A 29 4.08 -23.29 16.00
N GLY A 30 5.07 -23.76 15.24
CA GLY A 30 5.33 -25.18 15.04
C GLY A 30 4.49 -25.86 13.96
N VAL A 31 3.70 -25.10 13.18
CA VAL A 31 2.97 -25.63 12.03
C VAL A 31 3.97 -26.01 10.95
N SER A 32 3.84 -27.21 10.38
CA SER A 32 4.69 -27.59 9.25
C SER A 32 4.19 -26.98 7.94
N VAL A 33 4.99 -26.06 7.39
CA VAL A 33 4.61 -25.27 6.22
C VAL A 33 5.50 -25.57 5.03
N LEU A 34 4.88 -25.83 3.88
CA LEU A 34 5.52 -25.75 2.57
C LEU A 34 5.10 -24.45 1.88
N LEU A 35 6.08 -23.62 1.52
CA LEU A 35 5.88 -22.42 0.72
C LEU A 35 6.35 -22.70 -0.72
N VAL A 36 5.42 -22.70 -1.66
CA VAL A 36 5.66 -23.04 -3.07
C VAL A 36 5.68 -21.79 -3.92
N GLU A 37 6.67 -21.68 -4.79
CA GLU A 37 6.81 -20.59 -5.76
C GLU A 37 7.14 -21.14 -7.13
N GLU A 38 6.38 -20.71 -8.15
CA GLU A 38 6.61 -21.10 -9.54
C GLU A 38 7.86 -20.43 -10.11
N LEU A 39 8.11 -19.18 -9.76
CA LEU A 39 9.28 -18.42 -10.19
C LEU A 39 10.46 -18.62 -9.22
N VAL A 40 11.55 -17.88 -9.44
CA VAL A 40 12.72 -17.88 -8.57
C VAL A 40 13.01 -16.45 -8.14
N HIS A 41 13.21 -16.24 -6.84
CA HIS A 41 13.64 -14.95 -6.30
C HIS A 41 15.09 -14.63 -6.68
N PRO A 42 15.44 -13.33 -6.85
CA PRO A 42 14.55 -12.18 -6.80
C PRO A 42 13.69 -12.07 -8.07
N ARG A 43 12.40 -11.72 -7.90
CA ARG A 43 11.47 -11.50 -9.02
C ARG A 43 10.66 -10.21 -8.88
N PHE A 44 10.37 -9.58 -10.01
CA PHE A 44 9.56 -8.38 -10.03
C PHE A 44 8.11 -8.64 -9.58
N THR A 45 7.57 -7.70 -8.80
CA THR A 45 6.14 -7.63 -8.43
C THR A 45 5.74 -6.17 -8.20
N ILE A 46 4.53 -5.79 -8.58
CA ILE A 46 3.98 -4.46 -8.25
C ILE A 46 3.37 -4.44 -6.84
N GLY A 47 3.02 -3.25 -6.35
CA GLY A 47 2.53 -3.02 -4.99
C GLY A 47 3.66 -2.53 -4.10
N GLU A 48 4.13 -1.32 -4.40
CA GLU A 48 5.40 -0.77 -3.93
C GLU A 48 5.20 0.40 -2.94
N SER A 49 4.00 0.96 -2.85
CA SER A 49 3.69 2.12 -2.01
C SER A 49 3.03 1.67 -0.70
N LEU A 50 3.70 1.88 0.43
CA LEU A 50 3.17 1.57 1.77
C LEU A 50 2.23 2.69 2.25
N ILE A 51 1.31 2.38 3.17
CA ILE A 51 0.48 3.37 3.87
C ILE A 51 0.62 3.22 5.39
N PRO A 52 0.28 4.25 6.19
CA PRO A 52 0.54 4.23 7.62
C PRO A 52 -0.16 3.10 8.36
N GLU A 53 -1.42 2.81 8.00
CA GLU A 53 -2.17 1.68 8.57
C GLU A 53 -1.42 0.36 8.37
N THR A 54 -0.94 0.09 7.17
CA THR A 54 -0.17 -1.14 6.86
C THR A 54 1.13 -1.18 7.65
N GLY A 55 1.85 -0.06 7.74
CA GLY A 55 3.10 0.03 8.49
C GLY A 55 2.92 -0.29 9.99
N VAL A 56 1.85 0.23 10.59
CA VAL A 56 1.48 -0.06 11.99
C VAL A 56 1.01 -1.51 12.13
N ARG A 57 0.23 -2.04 11.18
CA ARG A 57 -0.24 -3.44 11.21
C ARG A 57 0.90 -4.44 11.11
N PHE A 58 1.96 -4.16 10.35
CA PHE A 58 3.16 -5.01 10.37
C PHE A 58 3.75 -5.13 11.78
N GLN A 59 3.80 -4.04 12.54
CA GLN A 59 4.29 -4.06 13.92
C GLN A 59 3.35 -4.82 14.87
N LEU A 60 2.03 -4.67 14.70
CA LEU A 60 1.03 -5.45 15.45
C LEU A 60 1.15 -6.94 15.17
N LEU A 61 1.26 -7.35 13.89
CA LEU A 61 1.45 -8.75 13.49
C LEU A 61 2.75 -9.30 14.07
N ALA A 62 3.84 -8.55 13.98
CA ALA A 62 5.14 -8.94 14.54
C ALA A 62 5.05 -9.20 16.05
N ALA A 63 4.36 -8.33 16.79
CA ALA A 63 4.15 -8.48 18.23
C ALA A 63 3.18 -9.62 18.58
N LYS A 64 2.07 -9.76 17.84
CA LYS A 64 1.02 -10.76 18.11
C LYS A 64 1.49 -12.19 17.88
N TYR A 65 2.33 -12.38 16.87
CA TYR A 65 2.80 -13.70 16.43
C TYR A 65 4.27 -13.98 16.75
N ASP A 66 4.95 -13.04 17.41
CA ASP A 66 6.35 -13.17 17.85
C ASP A 66 7.31 -13.45 16.67
N VAL A 67 7.10 -12.70 15.58
CA VAL A 67 7.90 -12.70 14.33
C VAL A 67 8.42 -11.25 14.11
N PRO A 68 9.48 -10.82 14.82
CA PRO A 68 9.89 -9.42 14.87
C PRO A 68 10.30 -8.84 13.51
N GLU A 69 10.81 -9.68 12.61
CA GLU A 69 11.24 -9.32 11.26
C GLU A 69 10.13 -8.66 10.42
N ILE A 70 8.85 -9.00 10.66
CA ILE A 70 7.72 -8.36 9.96
C ILE A 70 7.68 -6.85 10.26
N ALA A 71 8.02 -6.43 11.48
CA ALA A 71 7.99 -5.02 11.88
C ALA A 71 8.96 -4.15 11.06
N TRP A 72 10.04 -4.73 10.53
CA TRP A 72 11.03 -4.00 9.74
C TRP A 72 10.48 -3.52 8.39
N LEU A 73 9.37 -4.10 7.93
CA LEU A 73 8.65 -3.63 6.74
C LEU A 73 7.83 -2.37 7.01
N GLY A 74 7.64 -1.99 8.28
CA GLY A 74 6.67 -1.00 8.70
C GLY A 74 7.10 0.46 8.56
N SER A 75 8.38 0.75 8.39
CA SER A 75 8.88 2.13 8.22
C SER A 75 10.16 2.18 7.38
N PHE A 76 10.42 3.34 6.79
CA PHE A 76 11.55 3.55 5.88
C PHE A 76 12.90 3.20 6.49
N TYR A 77 13.19 3.71 7.69
CA TYR A 77 14.50 3.50 8.31
C TYR A 77 14.73 2.02 8.63
N GLU A 78 13.75 1.34 9.23
CA GLU A 78 13.89 -0.10 9.53
C GLU A 78 13.99 -0.93 8.24
N LEU A 79 13.20 -0.63 7.20
CA LEU A 79 13.27 -1.33 5.91
C LEU A 79 14.65 -1.14 5.26
N ARG A 80 15.13 0.10 5.21
CA ARG A 80 16.43 0.45 4.62
C ARG A 80 17.60 -0.20 5.36
N ASP A 81 17.54 -0.21 6.70
CA ASP A 81 18.64 -0.69 7.55
C ASP A 81 18.68 -2.22 7.66
N ARG A 82 17.52 -2.88 7.64
CA ARG A 82 17.41 -4.32 7.97
C ARG A 82 17.06 -5.21 6.78
N VAL A 83 16.50 -4.64 5.71
CA VAL A 83 15.97 -5.41 4.58
C VAL A 83 16.68 -5.07 3.27
N SER A 84 16.55 -3.83 2.78
CA SER A 84 17.23 -3.41 1.55
C SER A 84 17.37 -1.90 1.44
N SER A 85 18.56 -1.44 1.03
CA SER A 85 18.82 -0.04 0.67
C SER A 85 18.19 0.38 -0.67
N ASN A 86 17.67 -0.57 -1.45
CA ASN A 86 16.97 -0.30 -2.71
C ASN A 86 15.52 0.15 -2.47
N CYS A 87 15.25 0.99 -1.48
CA CYS A 87 13.91 1.46 -1.15
C CYS A 87 13.87 3.00 -1.10
N GLY A 88 12.69 3.55 -1.41
CA GLY A 88 12.44 4.98 -1.27
C GLY A 88 11.76 5.31 0.06
N THR A 89 11.86 6.56 0.49
CA THR A 89 11.01 7.07 1.57
C THR A 89 9.66 7.49 1.02
N LYS A 90 8.62 7.41 1.84
CA LYS A 90 7.33 7.97 1.54
C LYS A 90 6.87 8.80 2.72
N ARG A 91 6.90 10.11 2.55
CA ARG A 91 6.46 11.09 3.55
C ARG A 91 5.02 11.53 3.35
N ALA A 92 4.46 11.29 2.17
CA ALA A 92 3.08 11.64 1.85
C ALA A 92 2.53 10.86 0.66
N PHE A 93 1.21 10.84 0.56
CA PHE A 93 0.51 10.86 -0.72
C PHE A 93 0.41 12.29 -1.21
N SER A 94 0.82 12.56 -2.43
CA SER A 94 0.66 13.85 -3.08
C SER A 94 -0.15 13.68 -4.35
N PHE A 95 -1.16 14.53 -4.53
CA PHE A 95 -2.02 14.55 -5.72
C PHE A 95 -1.84 15.89 -6.42
N VAL A 96 -1.60 15.87 -7.72
CA VAL A 96 -1.55 17.05 -8.58
C VAL A 96 -2.58 16.86 -9.67
N TYR A 97 -3.53 17.79 -9.75
CA TYR A 97 -4.58 17.76 -10.77
C TYR A 97 -4.09 18.38 -12.07
N HIS A 98 -4.50 17.79 -13.20
CA HIS A 98 -4.13 18.22 -14.55
C HIS A 98 -5.37 18.39 -15.43
N ARG A 99 -5.34 19.44 -16.25
CA ARG A 99 -6.26 19.63 -17.38
C ARG A 99 -5.48 19.47 -18.68
N GLU A 100 -6.14 18.92 -19.68
CA GLU A 100 -5.51 18.71 -20.99
C GLU A 100 -5.10 20.04 -21.62
N GLY A 101 -3.87 20.11 -22.13
CA GLY A 101 -3.31 21.30 -22.76
C GLY A 101 -2.85 22.39 -21.77
N GLU A 102 -3.08 22.23 -20.47
CA GLU A 102 -2.73 23.23 -19.46
C GLU A 102 -1.54 22.80 -18.59
N ALA A 103 -0.75 23.78 -18.14
CA ALA A 103 0.23 23.54 -17.08
C ALA A 103 -0.49 23.25 -15.75
N ALA A 104 0.07 22.34 -14.96
CA ALA A 104 -0.43 22.02 -13.63
C ALA A 104 -0.41 23.26 -12.71
N ARG A 105 -1.44 23.40 -11.86
CA ARG A 105 -1.63 24.57 -11.01
C ARG A 105 -1.26 24.24 -9.55
N PRO A 106 -0.39 25.02 -8.88
CA PRO A 106 -0.01 24.78 -7.49
C PRO A 106 -1.15 24.77 -6.47
N ALA A 107 -2.22 25.53 -6.72
CA ALA A 107 -3.41 25.54 -5.87
C ALA A 107 -4.26 24.28 -6.02
N GLU A 108 -4.05 23.49 -7.08
CA GLU A 108 -4.80 22.28 -7.40
C GLU A 108 -4.00 21.02 -7.08
N SER A 109 -3.42 21.01 -5.88
CA SER A 109 -2.70 19.87 -5.33
C SER A 109 -3.10 19.58 -3.90
N ASN A 110 -3.14 18.30 -3.53
CA ASN A 110 -3.47 17.84 -2.17
C ASN A 110 -2.33 17.00 -1.63
N GLN A 111 -2.17 16.99 -0.31
CA GLN A 111 -1.18 16.13 0.33
C GLN A 111 -1.75 15.49 1.59
N LEU A 112 -1.58 14.17 1.70
CA LEU A 112 -1.77 13.43 2.94
C LEU A 112 -0.41 12.88 3.42
N PRO A 113 0.26 13.58 4.34
CA PRO A 113 1.46 13.10 5.02
C PRO A 113 1.29 11.73 5.71
N THR A 114 2.40 11.03 5.89
CA THR A 114 2.50 9.76 6.61
C THR A 114 2.98 9.97 8.05
N LEU A 115 3.05 8.90 8.84
CA LEU A 115 3.63 8.97 10.18
C LEU A 115 5.11 9.38 10.15
N THR A 116 5.58 9.91 11.27
CA THR A 116 7.00 10.25 11.52
C THR A 116 7.67 9.15 12.35
N PRO A 117 9.02 9.16 12.50
CA PRO A 117 9.71 8.14 13.29
C PRO A 117 9.16 8.03 14.73
N PRO A 118 9.14 6.81 15.31
CA PRO A 118 9.63 5.54 14.73
C PRO A 118 8.63 4.80 13.83
N TYR A 119 7.38 5.24 13.77
CA TYR A 119 6.30 4.51 13.09
C TYR A 119 6.20 4.84 11.60
N GLY A 120 6.92 5.87 11.14
CA GLY A 120 7.17 6.19 9.74
C GLY A 120 8.53 6.91 9.58
N PRO A 121 8.79 7.63 8.48
CA PRO A 121 7.96 7.69 7.27
C PRO A 121 7.69 6.31 6.69
N ASP A 122 6.64 6.20 5.87
CA ASP A 122 6.38 4.97 5.13
C ASP A 122 7.47 4.74 4.07
N SER A 123 7.40 3.61 3.37
CA SER A 123 8.38 3.22 2.36
C SER A 123 7.79 3.10 0.97
N HIS A 124 8.61 3.37 -0.03
CA HIS A 124 8.49 2.79 -1.36
C HIS A 124 9.33 1.50 -1.41
N MET A 125 8.65 0.36 -1.33
CA MET A 125 9.24 -0.96 -1.32
C MET A 125 9.60 -1.41 -2.73
N PHE A 126 10.89 -1.67 -2.96
CA PHE A 126 11.30 -2.39 -4.16
C PHE A 126 11.07 -3.88 -3.95
N ARG A 127 9.91 -4.34 -4.41
CA ARG A 127 9.32 -5.63 -4.01
C ARG A 127 10.16 -6.86 -4.30
N GLN A 128 11.02 -6.84 -5.32
CA GLN A 128 11.88 -7.98 -5.61
C GLN A 128 12.88 -8.28 -4.49
N ASP A 129 13.36 -7.24 -3.78
CA ASP A 129 14.27 -7.40 -2.66
C ASP A 129 13.49 -7.77 -1.40
N VAL A 130 12.37 -7.07 -1.15
CA VAL A 130 11.54 -7.27 0.04
C VAL A 130 10.93 -8.67 0.08
N ASP A 131 10.36 -9.14 -1.04
CA ASP A 131 9.74 -10.47 -1.11
C ASP A 131 10.80 -11.57 -0.99
N ALA A 132 11.96 -11.43 -1.66
CA ALA A 132 13.05 -12.39 -1.58
C ALA A 132 13.61 -12.50 -0.16
N TRP A 133 13.80 -11.36 0.49
CA TRP A 133 14.24 -11.30 1.87
C TRP A 133 13.23 -11.98 2.81
N LEU A 134 11.94 -11.67 2.69
CA LEU A 134 10.93 -12.24 3.58
C LEU A 134 10.73 -13.74 3.33
N ALA A 135 10.79 -14.20 2.08
CA ALA A 135 10.78 -15.63 1.76
C ALA A 135 11.97 -16.35 2.41
N THR A 136 13.15 -15.73 2.40
CA THR A 136 14.35 -16.26 3.08
C THR A 136 14.15 -16.27 4.60
N VAL A 137 13.62 -15.20 5.18
CA VAL A 137 13.29 -15.12 6.62
C VAL A 137 12.36 -16.26 7.04
N SER A 138 11.37 -16.63 6.22
CA SER A 138 10.46 -17.72 6.56
C SER A 138 11.19 -19.05 6.83
N THR A 139 12.32 -19.30 6.14
CA THR A 139 13.12 -20.52 6.34
C THR A 139 13.78 -20.58 7.72
N ARG A 140 14.06 -19.42 8.33
CA ARG A 140 14.57 -19.32 9.72
C ARG A 140 13.59 -19.91 10.74
N TYR A 141 12.29 -19.89 10.42
CA TYR A 141 11.24 -20.43 11.27
C TYR A 141 10.88 -21.89 10.94
N GLY A 142 11.60 -22.54 10.01
CA GLY A 142 11.39 -23.94 9.64
C GLY A 142 10.43 -24.15 8.46
N VAL A 143 10.05 -23.09 7.74
CA VAL A 143 9.31 -23.21 6.49
C VAL A 143 10.16 -23.93 5.44
N THR A 144 9.59 -24.93 4.77
CA THR A 144 10.21 -25.51 3.57
C THR A 144 9.87 -24.61 2.38
N LEU A 145 10.86 -23.93 1.80
CA LEU A 145 10.67 -23.09 0.61
C LEU A 145 11.06 -23.88 -0.65
N ARG A 146 10.12 -24.05 -1.59
CA ARG A 146 10.34 -24.66 -2.91
C ARG A 146 10.08 -23.64 -4.01
N GLN A 147 11.15 -23.15 -4.63
CA GLN A 147 11.11 -22.25 -5.79
C GLN A 147 11.23 -23.03 -7.10
N GLY A 148 10.80 -22.43 -8.21
CA GLY A 148 10.79 -23.10 -9.52
C GLY A 148 9.82 -24.29 -9.59
N LEU A 149 8.90 -24.41 -8.63
CA LEU A 149 7.99 -25.54 -8.51
C LEU A 149 6.60 -25.12 -9.00
N ARG A 150 6.27 -25.51 -10.23
CA ARG A 150 4.96 -25.25 -10.82
C ARG A 150 3.98 -26.34 -10.42
N ILE A 151 2.93 -25.98 -9.67
CA ILE A 151 1.77 -26.87 -9.44
C ILE A 151 0.87 -26.82 -10.68
N GLN A 152 0.53 -28.00 -11.21
CA GLN A 152 -0.30 -28.13 -12.41
C GLN A 152 -1.72 -28.61 -12.11
N ASP A 153 -1.91 -29.35 -11.01
CA ASP A 153 -3.24 -29.82 -10.60
C ASP A 153 -3.37 -29.89 -9.08
N ILE A 154 -4.61 -29.75 -8.60
CA ILE A 154 -4.98 -29.79 -7.19
C ILE A 154 -6.27 -30.61 -7.05
N ALA A 155 -6.27 -31.58 -6.15
CA ALA A 155 -7.43 -32.38 -5.78
C ALA A 155 -7.80 -32.12 -4.31
N PHE A 156 -9.06 -31.74 -4.08
CA PHE A 156 -9.62 -31.56 -2.74
C PHE A 156 -10.31 -32.87 -2.33
N GLU A 157 -9.69 -33.57 -1.38
CA GLU A 157 -10.19 -34.82 -0.82
C GLU A 157 -10.89 -34.52 0.53
N PRO A 158 -11.68 -35.45 1.09
CA PRO A 158 -12.38 -35.20 2.36
C PRO A 158 -11.44 -34.92 3.54
N ASP A 159 -10.28 -35.56 3.58
CA ASP A 159 -9.33 -35.54 4.70
C ASP A 159 -8.04 -34.76 4.41
N GLN A 160 -7.78 -34.37 3.16
CA GLN A 160 -6.58 -33.65 2.75
C GLN A 160 -6.74 -32.92 1.41
N VAL A 161 -5.73 -32.14 1.03
CA VAL A 161 -5.58 -31.57 -0.31
C VAL A 161 -4.31 -32.15 -0.93
N ARG A 162 -4.42 -32.67 -2.16
CA ARG A 162 -3.30 -33.23 -2.93
C ARG A 162 -2.93 -32.26 -4.05
N LEU A 163 -1.66 -31.87 -4.12
CA LEU A 163 -1.09 -31.04 -5.16
C LEU A 163 -0.18 -31.89 -6.05
N THR A 164 -0.33 -31.74 -7.36
CA THR A 164 0.53 -32.37 -8.37
C THR A 164 1.40 -31.29 -9.02
N ALA A 165 2.71 -31.43 -8.89
CA ALA A 165 3.67 -30.59 -9.60
C ALA A 165 3.76 -30.98 -11.09
N ALA A 166 4.25 -30.06 -11.93
CA ALA A 166 4.51 -30.31 -13.34
C ALA A 166 5.53 -31.43 -13.59
N SER A 167 6.40 -31.72 -12.62
CA SER A 167 7.34 -32.85 -12.63
C SER A 167 6.66 -34.20 -12.36
N GLY A 168 5.39 -34.22 -11.94
CA GLY A 168 4.70 -35.40 -11.43
C GLY A 168 4.83 -35.62 -9.92
N GLU A 169 5.67 -34.83 -9.23
CA GLU A 169 5.80 -34.84 -7.76
C GLU A 169 4.43 -34.62 -7.09
N GLN A 170 4.12 -35.44 -6.09
CA GLN A 170 2.87 -35.37 -5.32
C GLN A 170 3.16 -34.83 -3.92
N ILE A 171 2.38 -33.83 -3.52
CA ILE A 171 2.46 -33.19 -2.20
C ILE A 171 1.06 -33.25 -1.57
N THR A 172 0.95 -33.64 -0.32
CA THR A 172 -0.31 -33.58 0.44
C THR A 172 -0.27 -32.54 1.55
N THR A 173 -1.42 -31.98 1.88
CA THR A 173 -1.57 -31.01 2.96
C THR A 173 -2.91 -31.13 3.65
N ARG A 174 -2.98 -30.76 4.94
CA ARG A 174 -4.25 -30.69 5.66
C ARG A 174 -5.06 -29.46 5.26
N PHE A 175 -4.37 -28.36 4.95
CA PHE A 175 -4.96 -27.09 4.54
C PHE A 175 -4.14 -26.41 3.43
N LEU A 176 -4.81 -25.74 2.49
CA LEU A 176 -4.17 -25.00 1.40
C LEU A 176 -4.44 -23.49 1.52
N VAL A 177 -3.39 -22.68 1.42
CA VAL A 177 -3.50 -21.22 1.26
C VAL A 177 -3.11 -20.83 -0.16
N ASP A 178 -4.02 -20.16 -0.85
CA ASP A 178 -3.83 -19.67 -2.22
C ASP A 178 -3.37 -18.21 -2.24
N GLY A 179 -2.09 -17.99 -2.52
CA GLY A 179 -1.49 -16.69 -2.82
C GLY A 179 -1.13 -16.51 -4.31
N GLY A 180 -1.77 -17.25 -5.23
CA GLY A 180 -1.47 -17.26 -6.67
C GLY A 180 -1.85 -15.99 -7.44
N GLY A 181 -2.43 -14.99 -6.76
CA GLY A 181 -2.80 -13.70 -7.36
C GLY A 181 -3.85 -13.85 -8.47
N MET A 182 -3.82 -12.94 -9.45
CA MET A 182 -4.77 -12.91 -10.58
C MET A 182 -4.82 -14.23 -11.39
N ARG A 183 -3.76 -15.05 -11.34
CA ARG A 183 -3.65 -16.33 -12.08
C ARG A 183 -3.84 -17.54 -11.15
N SER A 184 -4.59 -17.38 -10.07
CA SER A 184 -4.86 -18.46 -9.11
C SER A 184 -5.42 -19.72 -9.81
N LEU A 185 -4.64 -20.81 -9.71
CA LEU A 185 -5.08 -22.15 -10.10
C LEU A 185 -6.25 -22.62 -9.24
N VAL A 186 -6.26 -22.27 -7.97
CA VAL A 186 -7.29 -22.70 -7.02
C VAL A 186 -8.64 -22.06 -7.36
N ALA A 187 -8.66 -20.75 -7.64
CA ALA A 187 -9.86 -20.05 -8.06
C ALA A 187 -10.45 -20.65 -9.34
N SER A 188 -9.58 -21.04 -10.29
CA SER A 188 -10.02 -21.72 -11.52
C SER A 188 -10.56 -23.12 -11.24
N LYS A 189 -9.89 -23.92 -10.39
CA LYS A 189 -10.27 -25.31 -10.10
C LYS A 189 -11.62 -25.40 -9.39
N LEU A 190 -11.88 -24.47 -8.48
CA LEU A 190 -13.10 -24.44 -7.67
C LEU A 190 -14.19 -23.53 -8.25
N GLY A 191 -13.93 -22.85 -9.37
CA GLY A 191 -14.90 -21.94 -9.99
C GLY A 191 -15.27 -20.74 -9.11
N LEU A 192 -14.33 -20.26 -8.29
CA LEU A 192 -14.60 -19.21 -7.30
C LEU A 192 -14.69 -17.81 -7.90
N ARG A 193 -14.22 -17.61 -9.13
CA ARG A 193 -14.13 -16.27 -9.71
C ARG A 193 -15.46 -15.87 -10.35
N ASP A 194 -15.88 -14.63 -10.10
CA ASP A 194 -17.02 -14.06 -10.80
C ASP A 194 -16.74 -14.01 -12.31
N ALA A 195 -17.71 -14.45 -13.12
CA ALA A 195 -17.60 -14.35 -14.58
C ALA A 195 -17.45 -12.89 -15.05
N THR A 196 -18.13 -11.98 -14.35
CA THR A 196 -17.93 -10.53 -14.47
C THR A 196 -17.64 -9.97 -13.09
N PRO A 197 -16.52 -9.22 -12.91
CA PRO A 197 -16.18 -8.65 -11.62
C PRO A 197 -17.33 -7.80 -11.07
N ARG A 198 -17.67 -7.96 -9.79
CA ARG A 198 -18.76 -7.23 -9.13
C ARG A 198 -18.50 -5.73 -8.93
N PHE A 199 -17.25 -5.33 -9.11
CA PHE A 199 -16.79 -3.95 -8.91
C PHE A 199 -17.32 -3.00 -9.98
N ARG A 200 -17.68 -1.77 -9.58
CA ARG A 200 -18.03 -0.67 -10.49
C ARG A 200 -16.80 -0.14 -11.20
N THR A 201 -15.63 -0.18 -10.56
CA THR A 201 -14.37 0.26 -11.18
C THR A 201 -14.10 -0.60 -12.43
N ASP A 202 -13.82 0.09 -13.54
CA ASP A 202 -13.48 -0.53 -14.81
C ASP A 202 -12.27 0.19 -15.42
N THR A 203 -11.09 -0.20 -14.97
CA THR A 203 -9.83 0.46 -15.33
C THR A 203 -8.83 -0.53 -15.92
N ARG A 204 -7.88 0.01 -16.68
CA ARG A 204 -6.72 -0.70 -17.20
C ARG A 204 -5.44 0.06 -16.86
N THR A 205 -4.30 -0.60 -17.00
CA THR A 205 -3.00 -0.01 -16.66
C THR A 205 -1.97 -0.17 -17.75
N LEU A 206 -1.05 0.79 -17.81
CA LEU A 206 0.24 0.72 -18.48
C LEU A 206 1.32 1.02 -17.44
N TYR A 207 2.33 0.18 -17.26
CA TYR A 207 3.39 0.46 -16.29
C TYR A 207 4.74 -0.13 -16.63
N THR A 208 5.78 0.51 -16.10
CA THR A 208 7.18 0.07 -16.12
C THR A 208 7.98 0.81 -15.04
N HIS A 209 9.29 0.59 -14.98
CA HIS A 209 10.22 1.41 -14.19
C HIS A 209 11.03 2.31 -15.11
N PHE A 210 11.33 3.52 -14.64
CA PHE A 210 12.13 4.51 -15.36
C PHE A 210 13.42 4.83 -14.61
N ALA A 211 14.47 5.13 -15.36
CA ALA A 211 15.64 5.83 -14.88
C ALA A 211 15.64 7.28 -15.40
N GLY A 212 16.28 8.19 -14.66
CA GLY A 212 16.49 9.58 -15.07
C GLY A 212 15.36 10.56 -14.71
N LEU A 213 14.28 10.10 -14.07
CA LEU A 213 13.26 11.00 -13.53
C LEU A 213 13.81 11.81 -12.35
N ARG A 214 13.62 13.13 -12.41
CA ARG A 214 13.95 14.07 -11.33
C ARG A 214 12.84 14.08 -10.28
N PRO A 215 13.08 14.56 -9.04
CA PRO A 215 12.00 14.91 -8.13
C PRO A 215 10.98 15.81 -8.82
N PHE A 216 9.68 15.56 -8.59
CA PHE A 216 8.62 16.28 -9.29
C PHE A 216 8.63 17.79 -8.96
N ASP A 217 9.12 18.17 -7.77
CA ASP A 217 9.36 19.55 -7.36
C ASP A 217 10.22 20.34 -8.37
N HIS A 218 11.13 19.67 -9.11
CA HIS A 218 12.02 20.33 -10.07
C HIS A 218 11.34 20.70 -11.39
N VAL A 219 10.17 20.13 -11.67
CA VAL A 219 9.41 20.39 -12.90
C VAL A 219 8.09 21.09 -12.63
N PHE A 220 7.66 21.13 -11.36
CA PHE A 220 6.49 21.85 -10.91
C PHE A 220 6.80 23.35 -10.78
N THR A 221 6.00 24.19 -11.43
CA THR A 221 6.24 25.65 -11.46
C THR A 221 5.39 26.34 -10.40
N GLY A 222 6.02 27.13 -9.53
CA GLY A 222 5.35 27.88 -8.46
C GLY A 222 5.38 27.16 -7.11
N ASP A 223 5.07 27.89 -6.04
CA ASP A 223 5.01 27.34 -4.69
C ASP A 223 3.69 26.60 -4.47
N HIS A 224 3.78 25.29 -4.22
CA HIS A 224 2.63 24.45 -3.93
C HIS A 224 2.15 24.58 -2.47
N GLY A 225 2.93 25.17 -1.56
CA GLY A 225 2.54 25.37 -0.16
C GLY A 225 2.23 24.07 0.61
N LEU A 226 2.67 22.92 0.11
CA LEU A 226 2.49 21.61 0.76
C LEU A 226 3.71 21.34 1.65
N PRO A 227 3.54 20.70 2.81
CA PRO A 227 4.58 20.62 3.83
C PRO A 227 5.72 19.64 3.48
N SER A 228 5.44 18.57 2.74
CA SER A 228 6.46 17.61 2.30
C SER A 228 6.80 17.82 0.82
N PRO A 229 8.07 17.63 0.40
CA PRO A 229 8.43 17.65 -1.02
C PRO A 229 7.63 16.61 -1.82
N LEU A 230 7.21 16.98 -3.02
CA LEU A 230 6.43 16.13 -3.92
C LEU A 230 7.18 14.85 -4.28
N GLY A 231 8.48 14.95 -4.55
CA GLY A 231 9.36 13.81 -4.85
C GLY A 231 9.62 12.86 -3.68
N GLN A 232 9.31 13.24 -2.44
CA GLN A 232 9.46 12.39 -1.25
C GLN A 232 8.20 11.62 -0.88
N GLY A 233 7.19 11.62 -1.75
CA GLY A 233 5.95 10.88 -1.55
C GLY A 233 5.57 10.04 -2.76
N THR A 234 4.48 9.31 -2.63
CA THR A 234 3.80 8.72 -3.79
C THR A 234 3.05 9.83 -4.51
N MET A 235 3.48 10.16 -5.72
CA MET A 235 2.84 11.17 -6.55
C MET A 235 1.72 10.57 -7.38
N HIS A 236 0.60 11.29 -7.45
CA HIS A 236 -0.57 10.95 -8.23
C HIS A 236 -0.87 12.14 -9.14
N ASN A 237 -0.53 12.02 -10.42
CA ASN A 237 -0.94 13.00 -11.43
C ASN A 237 -2.34 12.59 -11.89
N VAL A 238 -3.35 13.34 -11.45
CA VAL A 238 -4.77 13.02 -11.63
C VAL A 238 -5.35 13.86 -12.76
N PHE A 239 -6.20 13.26 -13.60
CA PHE A 239 -6.87 13.94 -14.70
C PHE A 239 -8.21 13.26 -15.03
N HIS A 240 -9.04 13.88 -15.84
CA HIS A 240 -10.36 13.35 -16.19
C HIS A 240 -10.25 11.93 -16.81
N GLY A 241 -10.71 10.94 -16.06
CA GLY A 241 -10.75 9.52 -16.42
C GLY A 241 -9.44 8.77 -16.30
N GLY A 242 -8.45 9.31 -15.59
CA GLY A 242 -7.22 8.57 -15.32
C GLY A 242 -6.31 9.22 -14.28
N TRP A 243 -5.28 8.48 -13.91
CA TRP A 243 -4.23 8.99 -13.04
C TRP A 243 -2.91 8.27 -13.29
N MET A 244 -1.79 8.88 -12.91
CA MET A 244 -0.46 8.31 -13.05
C MET A 244 0.27 8.31 -11.71
N TRP A 245 0.83 7.17 -11.31
CA TRP A 245 1.71 7.08 -10.15
C TRP A 245 3.15 7.41 -10.52
N LEU A 246 3.87 8.06 -9.60
CA LEU A 246 5.32 8.08 -9.56
C LEU A 246 5.75 7.64 -8.16
N ILE A 247 6.47 6.52 -8.09
CA ILE A 247 6.94 5.89 -6.86
C ILE A 247 8.47 5.80 -6.95
N PRO A 248 9.19 6.85 -6.52
CA PRO A 248 10.65 6.85 -6.57
C PRO A 248 11.28 5.95 -5.50
N PHE A 249 12.26 5.15 -5.90
CA PHE A 249 13.16 4.43 -4.98
C PHE A 249 14.44 5.22 -4.68
N ASN A 250 14.62 6.37 -5.34
CA ASN A 250 15.82 7.22 -5.29
C ASN A 250 15.62 8.53 -4.52
N ASN A 251 14.57 8.65 -3.71
CA ASN A 251 14.12 9.93 -3.13
C ASN A 251 14.58 10.19 -1.70
N HIS A 252 15.63 9.51 -1.26
CA HIS A 252 16.25 9.73 0.04
C HIS A 252 17.77 9.63 -0.08
N ARG A 253 18.49 10.42 0.71
CA ARG A 253 19.96 10.50 0.73
C ARG A 253 20.69 9.19 1.07
N ASP A 254 19.96 8.18 1.55
CA ASP A 254 20.50 6.87 1.93
C ASP A 254 19.88 5.72 1.11
N ALA A 255 19.07 6.07 0.11
CA ALA A 255 18.58 5.14 -0.89
C ALA A 255 19.62 4.99 -2.01
N THR A 256 19.72 3.79 -2.57
CA THR A 256 20.75 3.45 -3.57
C THR A 256 20.18 3.11 -4.94
N ASN A 257 18.88 2.81 -5.02
CA ASN A 257 18.21 2.43 -6.25
C ASN A 257 17.88 3.68 -7.08
N PRO A 258 18.35 3.81 -8.35
CA PRO A 258 18.12 5.00 -9.18
C PRO A 258 16.73 5.08 -9.81
N LEU A 259 15.90 4.03 -9.64
CA LEU A 259 14.68 3.85 -10.41
C LEU A 259 13.49 4.56 -9.78
N VAL A 260 12.51 4.85 -10.64
CA VAL A 260 11.18 5.32 -10.28
C VAL A 260 10.16 4.40 -10.93
N SER A 261 9.26 3.84 -10.13
CA SER A 261 8.12 3.10 -10.65
C SER A 261 7.07 4.06 -11.18
N VAL A 262 6.59 3.77 -12.39
CA VAL A 262 5.65 4.63 -13.13
C VAL A 262 4.56 3.76 -13.74
N GLY A 263 3.32 4.20 -13.56
CA GLY A 263 2.21 3.61 -14.29
C GLY A 263 1.04 4.56 -14.41
N VAL A 264 0.28 4.37 -15.47
CA VAL A 264 -0.93 5.12 -15.78
C VAL A 264 -2.11 4.17 -15.65
N MET A 265 -3.13 4.62 -14.93
CA MET A 265 -4.43 3.99 -14.79
C MET A 265 -5.44 4.75 -15.63
N LEU A 266 -6.23 4.04 -16.42
CA LEU A 266 -7.17 4.61 -17.37
C LEU A 266 -8.54 3.98 -17.20
N ASP A 267 -9.57 4.82 -17.09
CA ASP A 267 -10.97 4.41 -17.13
C ASP A 267 -11.33 3.92 -18.54
N ARG A 268 -11.76 2.65 -18.63
CA ARG A 268 -12.11 2.03 -19.92
C ARG A 268 -13.34 2.67 -20.55
N ARG A 269 -14.22 3.30 -19.77
CA ARG A 269 -15.38 4.06 -20.27
C ARG A 269 -14.96 5.29 -21.09
N ARG A 270 -13.77 5.84 -20.85
CA ARG A 270 -13.24 7.02 -21.53
C ARG A 270 -12.11 6.71 -22.51
N PHE A 271 -11.23 5.76 -22.18
CA PHE A 271 -10.03 5.45 -22.96
C PHE A 271 -10.14 4.15 -23.78
N GLY A 272 -11.23 3.40 -23.63
CA GLY A 272 -11.43 2.11 -24.30
C GLY A 272 -10.36 1.07 -23.94
N ASP A 273 -10.25 0.04 -24.77
CA ASP A 273 -9.22 -1.00 -24.64
C ASP A 273 -7.85 -0.52 -25.19
N PRO A 274 -6.73 -1.15 -24.79
CA PRO A 274 -5.39 -0.79 -25.26
C PRO A 274 -5.26 -0.75 -26.79
N LYS A 275 -4.51 0.22 -27.32
CA LYS A 275 -4.26 0.38 -28.75
C LYS A 275 -2.77 0.58 -29.02
N GLY A 276 -2.24 -0.10 -30.04
CA GLY A 276 -0.84 0.02 -30.42
C GLY A 276 0.12 -0.55 -29.37
N SER A 277 1.36 -0.04 -29.35
CA SER A 277 2.33 -0.43 -28.33
C SER A 277 2.03 0.30 -27.00
N PRO A 278 2.24 -0.35 -25.83
CA PRO A 278 2.07 0.30 -24.52
C PRO A 278 2.90 1.58 -24.38
N GLU A 279 4.09 1.62 -24.99
CA GLU A 279 4.98 2.77 -24.94
C GLU A 279 4.43 3.95 -25.74
N ASP A 280 3.94 3.72 -26.95
CA ASP A 280 3.37 4.77 -27.80
C ASP A 280 2.09 5.33 -27.18
N GLU A 281 1.25 4.46 -26.61
CA GLU A 281 0.05 4.87 -25.90
C GLU A 281 0.40 5.72 -24.66
N PHE A 282 1.37 5.29 -23.86
CA PHE A 282 1.85 6.06 -22.71
C PHE A 282 2.34 7.44 -23.14
N LYS A 283 3.18 7.53 -24.19
CA LYS A 283 3.67 8.80 -24.75
C LYS A 283 2.53 9.70 -25.20
N ALA A 284 1.54 9.15 -25.91
CA ALA A 284 0.38 9.88 -26.38
C ALA A 284 -0.48 10.44 -25.23
N ILE A 285 -0.61 9.70 -24.12
CA ILE A 285 -1.34 10.16 -22.94
C ILE A 285 -0.60 11.30 -22.25
N ILE A 286 0.68 11.12 -21.93
CA ILE A 286 1.43 12.15 -21.17
C ILE A 286 1.62 13.43 -21.97
N ALA A 287 1.66 13.37 -23.30
CA ALA A 287 1.77 14.53 -24.19
C ALA A 287 0.57 15.49 -24.06
N ARG A 288 -0.58 15.03 -23.56
CA ARG A 288 -1.77 15.88 -23.29
C ARG A 288 -1.58 16.78 -22.08
N PHE A 289 -0.58 16.53 -21.24
CA PHE A 289 -0.36 17.22 -19.97
C PHE A 289 1.05 17.83 -19.92
N PRO A 290 1.22 19.11 -20.31
CA PRO A 290 2.52 19.77 -20.45
C PRO A 290 3.50 19.58 -19.29
N THR A 291 3.04 19.69 -18.03
CA THR A 291 3.90 19.49 -16.85
C THR A 291 4.38 18.05 -16.74
N VAL A 292 3.52 17.07 -17.03
CA VAL A 292 3.88 15.65 -17.02
C VAL A 292 4.83 15.34 -18.16
N ALA A 293 4.52 15.76 -19.39
CA ALA A 293 5.40 15.55 -20.55
C ALA A 293 6.84 16.03 -20.28
N ARG A 294 6.98 17.24 -19.71
CA ARG A 294 8.28 17.80 -19.31
C ARG A 294 9.01 16.96 -18.26
N HIS A 295 8.28 16.31 -17.36
CA HIS A 295 8.87 15.44 -16.34
C HIS A 295 9.61 14.25 -16.94
N PHE A 296 9.09 13.71 -18.04
CA PHE A 296 9.66 12.56 -18.75
C PHE A 296 10.76 12.93 -19.76
N GLU A 297 11.09 14.21 -19.93
CA GLU A 297 12.20 14.63 -20.80
C GLU A 297 13.53 14.00 -20.33
N GLY A 298 14.10 13.15 -21.18
CA GLY A 298 15.35 12.45 -20.91
C GLY A 298 15.23 11.19 -20.04
N ALA A 299 14.04 10.89 -19.50
CA ALA A 299 13.78 9.65 -18.78
C ALA A 299 13.72 8.46 -19.74
N VAL A 300 14.16 7.29 -19.28
CA VAL A 300 14.18 6.06 -20.09
C VAL A 300 13.50 4.91 -19.36
N PRO A 301 12.59 4.15 -20.01
CA PRO A 301 12.06 2.93 -19.43
C PRO A 301 13.19 1.89 -19.36
N VAL A 302 13.33 1.22 -18.22
CA VAL A 302 14.42 0.25 -17.96
C VAL A 302 13.94 -1.19 -17.93
N ARG A 303 12.64 -1.42 -18.16
CA ARG A 303 12.01 -2.75 -18.16
C ARG A 303 10.93 -2.82 -19.24
N PRO A 304 10.58 -4.04 -19.72
CA PRO A 304 9.45 -4.21 -20.63
C PRO A 304 8.18 -3.61 -20.05
N TRP A 305 7.40 -2.95 -20.91
CA TRP A 305 6.09 -2.43 -20.55
C TRP A 305 5.11 -3.56 -20.24
N VAL A 306 4.28 -3.34 -19.23
CA VAL A 306 3.10 -4.16 -18.97
C VAL A 306 1.87 -3.34 -19.31
N ALA A 307 0.95 -3.95 -20.04
CA ALA A 307 -0.37 -3.41 -20.32
C ALA A 307 -1.45 -4.43 -19.91
N SER A 308 -2.60 -3.95 -19.47
CA SER A 308 -3.75 -4.79 -19.13
C SER A 308 -4.99 -4.44 -19.95
N GLY A 309 -5.93 -5.38 -20.06
CA GLY A 309 -7.34 -5.06 -20.25
C GLY A 309 -7.96 -4.58 -18.93
N ARG A 310 -9.21 -4.97 -18.66
CA ARG A 310 -9.81 -4.75 -17.32
C ARG A 310 -8.95 -5.38 -16.24
N LEU A 311 -8.55 -4.57 -15.27
CA LEU A 311 -7.68 -4.99 -14.18
C LEU A 311 -8.44 -5.65 -13.03
N GLN A 312 -9.70 -5.26 -12.85
CA GLN A 312 -10.55 -5.71 -11.76
C GLN A 312 -10.96 -7.17 -11.92
N TYR A 313 -11.01 -7.87 -10.79
CA TYR A 313 -11.58 -9.21 -10.67
C TYR A 313 -12.04 -9.44 -9.23
N SER A 314 -12.96 -10.39 -9.04
CA SER A 314 -13.52 -10.70 -7.74
C SER A 314 -13.90 -12.18 -7.64
N SER A 315 -13.92 -12.67 -6.39
CA SER A 315 -14.55 -13.92 -5.98
C SER A 315 -15.62 -13.58 -4.94
N PRO A 316 -16.82 -14.17 -4.96
CA PRO A 316 -17.86 -13.91 -3.97
C PRO A 316 -17.52 -14.54 -2.61
N THR A 317 -16.59 -15.50 -2.58
CA THR A 317 -16.03 -16.07 -1.35
C THR A 317 -14.54 -16.37 -1.56
N LEU A 318 -13.76 -16.23 -0.48
CA LEU A 318 -12.33 -16.53 -0.40
C LEU A 318 -12.06 -17.91 0.23
N VAL A 319 -13.10 -18.64 0.63
CA VAL A 319 -12.98 -19.84 1.46
C VAL A 319 -13.65 -21.04 0.81
N ALA A 320 -13.06 -22.20 1.02
CA ALA A 320 -13.69 -23.49 0.77
C ALA A 320 -13.20 -24.48 1.84
N HIS A 321 -13.80 -25.67 1.90
CA HIS A 321 -13.31 -26.69 2.82
C HIS A 321 -11.82 -26.97 2.58
N ARG A 322 -11.01 -26.87 3.65
CA ARG A 322 -9.54 -27.01 3.63
C ARG A 322 -8.78 -25.99 2.77
N MET A 323 -9.37 -24.82 2.48
CA MET A 323 -8.76 -23.82 1.61
C MET A 323 -9.11 -22.38 2.01
N VAL A 324 -8.12 -21.49 1.90
CA VAL A 324 -8.36 -20.04 1.89
C VAL A 324 -7.56 -19.34 0.81
N GLN A 325 -8.13 -18.30 0.20
CA GLN A 325 -7.42 -17.37 -0.67
C GLN A 325 -6.85 -16.20 0.13
N LEU A 326 -5.58 -15.85 -0.11
CA LEU A 326 -5.09 -14.52 0.22
C LEU A 326 -5.83 -13.47 -0.64
N PRO A 327 -6.01 -12.23 -0.16
CA PRO A 327 -6.89 -11.25 -0.82
C PRO A 327 -6.63 -11.06 -2.33
N HIS A 328 -5.38 -10.95 -2.74
CA HIS A 328 -5.03 -10.71 -4.15
C HIS A 328 -5.26 -11.93 -5.05
N ALA A 329 -5.45 -13.13 -4.51
CA ALA A 329 -5.87 -14.29 -5.29
C ALA A 329 -7.38 -14.29 -5.56
N ALA A 330 -8.16 -13.62 -4.71
CA ALA A 330 -9.61 -13.52 -4.83
C ALA A 330 -10.06 -12.25 -5.56
N ALA A 331 -9.49 -11.09 -5.21
CA ALA A 331 -9.98 -9.82 -5.73
C ALA A 331 -8.89 -8.76 -5.89
N PHE A 332 -9.13 -7.84 -6.81
CA PHE A 332 -8.35 -6.62 -6.99
C PHE A 332 -9.23 -5.51 -7.57
N VAL A 333 -9.04 -4.28 -7.07
CA VAL A 333 -9.75 -3.08 -7.54
C VAL A 333 -8.78 -2.21 -8.34
N ASP A 334 -7.94 -1.40 -7.71
CA ASP A 334 -7.05 -0.44 -8.39
C ASP A 334 -5.84 -0.14 -7.49
N PRO A 335 -4.67 0.28 -8.01
CA PRO A 335 -3.56 0.71 -7.14
C PRO A 335 -3.79 2.04 -6.42
N LEU A 336 -4.82 2.83 -6.80
CA LEU A 336 -5.10 4.14 -6.21
C LEU A 336 -5.28 4.04 -4.69
N TYR A 337 -4.57 4.85 -3.92
CA TYR A 337 -4.54 4.80 -2.44
C TYR A 337 -3.79 3.62 -1.79
N SER A 338 -3.23 2.70 -2.59
CA SER A 338 -2.35 1.62 -2.10
C SER A 338 -2.95 0.72 -1.01
N SER A 339 -4.26 0.48 -1.03
CA SER A 339 -4.94 -0.25 0.04
C SER A 339 -4.75 -1.77 0.00
N GLY A 340 -4.26 -2.34 -1.12
CA GLY A 340 -4.10 -3.80 -1.27
C GLY A 340 -3.24 -4.46 -0.17
N LEU A 341 -2.12 -3.84 0.23
CA LEU A 341 -1.31 -4.35 1.34
C LEU A 341 -2.00 -4.20 2.70
N SER A 342 -2.86 -3.18 2.87
CA SER A 342 -3.69 -3.05 4.09
C SER A 342 -4.67 -4.21 4.20
N VAL A 343 -5.41 -4.51 3.11
CA VAL A 343 -6.31 -5.69 3.04
C VAL A 343 -5.55 -6.98 3.35
N LEU A 344 -4.33 -7.12 2.82
CA LEU A 344 -3.49 -8.28 3.06
C LEU A 344 -3.11 -8.45 4.54
N THR A 345 -2.72 -7.39 5.23
CA THR A 345 -2.40 -7.47 6.66
C THR A 345 -3.63 -7.80 7.52
N VAL A 346 -4.80 -7.27 7.18
CA VAL A 346 -6.09 -7.63 7.80
C VAL A 346 -6.40 -9.11 7.61
N ALA A 347 -6.28 -9.61 6.38
CA ALA A 347 -6.55 -11.00 6.06
C ALA A 347 -5.58 -11.95 6.78
N ILE A 348 -4.28 -11.63 6.82
CA ILE A 348 -3.30 -12.49 7.48
C ILE A 348 -3.55 -12.62 8.98
N ASP A 349 -3.95 -11.53 9.65
CA ASP A 349 -4.33 -11.56 11.07
C ASP A 349 -5.52 -12.52 11.28
N LEU A 350 -6.59 -12.35 10.50
CA LEU A 350 -7.80 -13.18 10.58
C LEU A 350 -7.56 -14.65 10.19
N ILE A 351 -6.77 -14.90 9.14
CA ILE A 351 -6.42 -16.26 8.71
C ILE A 351 -5.61 -16.96 9.81
N ALA A 352 -4.57 -16.31 10.34
CA ALA A 352 -3.75 -16.93 11.37
C ALA A 352 -4.56 -17.21 12.66
N ASP A 353 -5.39 -16.26 13.10
CA ASP A 353 -6.23 -16.41 14.29
C ASP A 353 -7.24 -17.57 14.15
N ALA A 354 -7.83 -17.75 12.97
CA ALA A 354 -8.75 -18.85 12.68
C ALA A 354 -8.05 -20.21 12.44
N LEU A 355 -6.87 -20.20 11.79
CA LEU A 355 -6.20 -21.42 11.33
C LEU A 355 -5.51 -22.18 12.48
N PHE A 356 -5.00 -21.49 13.50
CA PHE A 356 -4.38 -22.18 14.65
C PHE A 356 -5.32 -23.16 15.36
N PRO A 357 -6.53 -22.77 15.82
CA PRO A 357 -7.47 -23.71 16.42
C PRO A 357 -7.98 -24.74 15.40
N ALA A 358 -8.20 -24.36 14.13
CA ALA A 358 -8.63 -25.29 13.08
C ALA A 358 -7.62 -26.45 12.89
N LEU A 359 -6.32 -26.16 12.87
CA LEU A 359 -5.26 -27.16 12.79
C LEU A 359 -5.18 -28.05 14.05
N ALA A 360 -5.39 -27.48 15.23
CA ALA A 360 -5.34 -28.21 16.49
C ALA A 360 -6.52 -29.18 16.64
N GLU A 361 -7.70 -28.79 16.15
CA GLU A 361 -8.95 -29.55 16.23
C GLU A 361 -9.20 -30.44 14.99
N ASP A 362 -8.34 -30.33 13.96
CA ASP A 362 -8.51 -30.94 12.62
C ASP A 362 -9.90 -30.66 12.01
N ASN A 363 -10.43 -29.46 12.27
CA ASN A 363 -11.70 -29.00 11.76
C ASN A 363 -11.47 -27.77 10.87
N PHE A 364 -11.75 -27.94 9.58
CA PHE A 364 -11.61 -26.90 8.54
C PHE A 364 -12.96 -26.52 7.92
N ASP A 365 -14.01 -26.53 8.73
CA ASP A 365 -15.33 -26.05 8.34
C ASP A 365 -15.24 -24.58 7.90
N VAL A 366 -16.00 -24.24 6.86
CA VAL A 366 -15.94 -22.93 6.20
C VAL A 366 -16.32 -21.80 7.17
N GLU A 367 -17.22 -22.10 8.10
CA GLU A 367 -17.74 -21.20 9.13
C GLU A 367 -16.64 -20.62 10.02
N ARG A 368 -15.52 -21.34 10.24
CA ARG A 368 -14.37 -20.83 11.01
C ARG A 368 -13.71 -19.64 10.35
N PHE A 369 -13.79 -19.56 9.03
CA PHE A 369 -13.19 -18.52 8.22
C PHE A 369 -14.21 -17.49 7.72
N ALA A 370 -15.48 -17.60 8.11
CA ALA A 370 -16.56 -16.72 7.64
C ALA A 370 -16.34 -15.24 8.01
N LEU A 371 -15.77 -14.95 9.18
CA LEU A 371 -15.42 -13.57 9.56
C LEU A 371 -14.36 -13.00 8.61
N MET A 372 -13.33 -13.80 8.29
CA MET A 372 -12.28 -13.41 7.36
C MET A 372 -12.86 -13.12 5.97
N ASP A 373 -13.66 -14.04 5.45
CA ASP A 373 -14.30 -13.92 4.14
C ASP A 373 -15.15 -12.64 4.05
N LYS A 374 -16.00 -12.42 5.07
CA LYS A 374 -16.84 -11.23 5.19
C LYS A 374 -16.03 -9.94 5.23
N VAL A 375 -15.07 -9.82 6.16
CA VAL A 375 -14.29 -8.58 6.36
C VAL A 375 -13.48 -8.24 5.11
N VAL A 376 -12.89 -9.23 4.45
CA VAL A 376 -12.10 -9.01 3.23
C VAL A 376 -13.00 -8.60 2.06
N ASN A 377 -14.12 -9.29 1.83
CA ASN A 377 -15.04 -8.92 0.75
C ASN A 377 -15.69 -7.55 0.96
N GLU A 378 -16.21 -7.27 2.17
CA GLU A 378 -16.74 -5.94 2.52
C GLU A 378 -15.66 -4.86 2.39
N GLY A 379 -14.42 -5.20 2.72
CA GLY A 379 -13.27 -4.30 2.55
C GLY A 379 -13.00 -3.95 1.08
N PHE A 380 -13.06 -4.94 0.18
CA PHE A 380 -12.92 -4.68 -1.25
C PHE A 380 -14.10 -3.89 -1.83
N ASP A 381 -15.33 -4.15 -1.39
CA ASP A 381 -16.51 -3.41 -1.85
C ASP A 381 -16.47 -1.94 -1.37
N HIS A 382 -16.02 -1.73 -0.13
CA HIS A 382 -15.77 -0.39 0.40
C HIS A 382 -14.65 0.32 -0.39
N TYR A 383 -13.59 -0.41 -0.76
CA TYR A 383 -12.51 0.15 -1.55
C TYR A 383 -12.94 0.49 -2.99
N ASP A 384 -13.70 -0.37 -3.65
CA ASP A 384 -14.29 -0.10 -4.98
C ASP A 384 -15.20 1.13 -4.96
N ARG A 385 -15.99 1.31 -3.89
CA ARG A 385 -16.81 2.52 -3.70
C ARG A 385 -15.96 3.78 -3.74
N ILE A 386 -14.82 3.77 -3.03
CA ILE A 386 -13.88 4.90 -2.98
C ILE A 386 -13.24 5.13 -4.35
N VAL A 387 -12.71 4.09 -4.98
CA VAL A 387 -11.95 4.18 -6.24
C VAL A 387 -12.86 4.59 -7.40
N SER A 388 -13.98 3.90 -7.62
CA SER A 388 -14.89 4.17 -8.74
C SER A 388 -15.32 5.63 -8.80
N ARG A 389 -15.68 6.20 -7.65
CA ARG A 389 -16.07 7.60 -7.52
C ARG A 389 -14.91 8.57 -7.51
N SER A 390 -13.69 8.11 -7.25
CA SER A 390 -12.50 8.93 -7.50
C SER A 390 -12.36 9.18 -9.00
N PHE A 391 -12.49 8.14 -9.82
CA PHE A 391 -12.47 8.29 -11.29
C PHE A 391 -13.58 9.21 -11.80
N ASP A 392 -14.80 9.11 -11.25
CA ASP A 392 -15.88 10.02 -11.61
C ASP A 392 -15.59 11.46 -11.15
N ALA A 393 -15.06 11.63 -9.93
CA ALA A 393 -14.70 12.94 -9.38
C ALA A 393 -13.52 13.60 -10.11
N PHE A 394 -12.63 12.83 -10.76
CA PHE A 394 -11.50 13.39 -11.52
C PHE A 394 -11.93 14.27 -12.70
N ALA A 395 -13.21 14.28 -13.08
CA ALA A 395 -13.76 15.21 -14.05
C ALA A 395 -13.63 16.69 -13.63
N ASP A 396 -13.51 16.98 -12.33
CA ASP A 396 -13.42 18.34 -11.80
C ASP A 396 -12.55 18.40 -10.52
N TYR A 397 -11.75 19.45 -10.36
CA TYR A 397 -10.85 19.56 -9.21
C TYR A 397 -11.59 19.72 -7.88
N ASP A 398 -12.63 20.53 -7.80
CA ASP A 398 -13.32 20.79 -6.53
C ASP A 398 -14.08 19.56 -6.05
N LEU A 399 -14.72 18.85 -6.98
CA LEU A 399 -15.37 17.58 -6.70
C LEU A 399 -14.36 16.52 -6.24
N TRP A 400 -13.21 16.42 -6.91
CA TRP A 400 -12.13 15.53 -6.47
C TRP A 400 -11.58 15.94 -5.09
N ASN A 401 -11.26 17.21 -4.87
CA ASN A 401 -10.77 17.73 -3.60
C ASN A 401 -11.73 17.41 -2.44
N ALA A 402 -13.04 17.48 -2.68
CA ALA A 402 -14.05 17.08 -1.70
C ALA A 402 -14.11 15.56 -1.52
N TRP A 403 -14.16 14.79 -2.60
CA TRP A 403 -14.27 13.34 -2.57
C TRP A 403 -13.07 12.67 -1.87
N ASN A 404 -11.85 13.14 -2.13
CA ASN A 404 -10.60 12.57 -1.60
C ASN A 404 -10.60 12.41 -0.08
N ARG A 405 -11.32 13.29 0.60
CA ARG A 405 -11.35 13.37 2.05
C ARG A 405 -12.05 12.18 2.68
N ASN A 406 -12.90 11.49 1.92
CA ASN A 406 -13.49 10.25 2.38
C ASN A 406 -12.45 9.14 2.53
N TRP A 407 -11.52 9.02 1.58
CA TRP A 407 -10.36 8.14 1.74
C TRP A 407 -9.46 8.60 2.89
N VAL A 408 -9.17 9.91 2.97
CA VAL A 408 -8.34 10.45 4.06
C VAL A 408 -8.92 10.10 5.42
N MET A 409 -10.25 10.24 5.60
CA MET A 409 -10.97 9.88 6.82
C MET A 409 -10.78 8.40 7.17
N GLY A 410 -11.06 7.49 6.23
CA GLY A 410 -10.94 6.05 6.46
C GLY A 410 -9.51 5.61 6.76
N ASN A 411 -8.53 6.09 5.98
CA ASN A 411 -7.11 5.80 6.20
C ASN A 411 -6.62 6.32 7.56
N TYR A 412 -7.00 7.54 7.92
CA TYR A 412 -6.60 8.16 9.17
C TYR A 412 -7.16 7.42 10.39
N LEU A 413 -8.47 7.14 10.41
CA LEU A 413 -9.10 6.43 11.52
C LEU A 413 -8.57 4.99 11.65
N GLY A 414 -8.29 4.32 10.51
CA GLY A 414 -7.67 2.99 10.51
C GLY A 414 -6.26 3.01 11.09
N THR A 415 -5.47 4.02 10.71
CA THR A 415 -4.10 4.22 11.21
C THR A 415 -4.08 4.48 12.72
N PHE A 416 -4.87 5.45 13.21
CA PHE A 416 -4.83 5.82 14.63
C PHE A 416 -5.47 4.79 15.55
N GLY A 417 -6.50 4.08 15.09
CA GLY A 417 -7.04 2.93 15.81
C GLY A 417 -5.97 1.85 16.02
N ALA A 418 -5.26 1.46 14.96
CA ALA A 418 -4.18 0.48 15.05
C ALA A 418 -3.00 0.99 15.89
N LEU A 419 -2.61 2.27 15.72
CA LEU A 419 -1.47 2.87 16.42
C LEU A 419 -1.72 3.01 17.93
N SER A 420 -2.95 3.39 18.30
CA SER A 420 -3.40 3.43 19.69
C SER A 420 -3.27 2.07 20.36
N THR A 421 -3.76 1.01 19.71
CA THR A 421 -3.61 -0.37 20.19
C THR A 421 -2.16 -0.77 20.37
N LEU A 422 -1.31 -0.47 19.37
CA LEU A 422 0.12 -0.79 19.42
C LEU A 422 0.83 -0.08 20.59
N ILE A 423 0.62 1.22 20.76
CA ILE A 423 1.31 1.99 21.81
C ILE A 423 0.80 1.60 23.20
N ARG A 424 -0.50 1.30 23.34
CA ARG A 424 -1.03 0.76 24.61
C ARG A 424 -0.38 -0.58 24.93
N TYR A 425 -0.27 -1.48 23.96
CA TYR A 425 0.44 -2.75 24.14
C TYR A 425 1.90 -2.54 24.55
N GLN A 426 2.63 -1.65 23.88
CA GLN A 426 4.01 -1.33 24.27
C GLN A 426 4.11 -0.70 25.66
N SER A 427 3.06 -0.01 26.11
CA SER A 427 3.00 0.61 27.43
C SER A 427 2.72 -0.37 28.55
N THR A 428 1.91 -1.41 28.30
CA THR A 428 1.37 -2.31 29.33
C THR A 428 1.90 -3.74 29.24
N GLY A 429 2.39 -4.16 28.08
CA GLY A 429 2.68 -5.56 27.77
C GLY A 429 1.44 -6.45 27.60
N ASP A 430 0.22 -5.88 27.65
CA ASP A 430 -1.02 -6.65 27.67
C ASP A 430 -1.35 -7.26 26.29
N ARG A 431 -1.15 -8.58 26.17
CA ARG A 431 -1.43 -9.32 24.92
C ARG A 431 -2.94 -9.41 24.61
N ALA A 432 -3.84 -9.09 25.54
CA ALA A 432 -5.27 -8.99 25.22
C ALA A 432 -5.55 -7.91 24.17
N LEU A 433 -4.76 -6.83 24.16
CA LEU A 433 -4.82 -5.79 23.13
C LEU A 433 -4.46 -6.31 21.74
N LEU A 434 -3.47 -7.21 21.66
CA LEU A 434 -3.09 -7.86 20.41
C LEU A 434 -4.12 -8.89 19.97
N LYS A 435 -4.75 -9.60 20.91
CA LYS A 435 -5.86 -10.51 20.58
C LYS A 435 -7.07 -9.74 20.03
N ALA A 436 -7.36 -8.55 20.57
CA ALA A 436 -8.48 -7.72 20.14
C ALA A 436 -8.31 -7.11 18.74
N THR A 437 -7.17 -7.27 18.06
CA THR A 437 -6.96 -6.77 16.69
C THR A 437 -7.86 -7.46 15.67
N THR A 438 -8.32 -8.68 15.95
CA THR A 438 -9.25 -9.46 15.11
C THR A 438 -10.71 -9.35 15.55
N ASP A 439 -11.01 -8.52 16.56
CA ASP A 439 -12.39 -8.20 16.92
C ASP A 439 -13.09 -7.48 15.75
N PRO A 440 -14.31 -7.88 15.34
CA PRO A 440 -15.08 -7.20 14.29
C PRO A 440 -15.24 -5.69 14.49
N GLN A 441 -15.16 -5.19 15.72
CA GLN A 441 -15.21 -3.77 16.04
C GLN A 441 -13.90 -3.04 15.79
N ASN A 442 -12.78 -3.74 15.56
CA ASN A 442 -11.43 -3.18 15.43
C ASN A 442 -10.76 -3.51 14.08
N ILE A 443 -11.37 -4.38 13.28
CA ILE A 443 -10.76 -4.89 12.05
C ILE A 443 -11.61 -4.59 10.82
N GLY A 444 -11.00 -3.96 9.84
CA GLY A 444 -11.59 -3.66 8.55
C GLY A 444 -10.61 -2.87 7.70
N VAL A 445 -10.96 -2.66 6.45
CA VAL A 445 -10.14 -1.96 5.45
C VAL A 445 -10.56 -0.51 5.40
N LEU A 446 -9.65 0.44 5.60
CA LEU A 446 -9.97 1.89 5.60
C LEU A 446 -11.11 2.24 6.58
N SER A 447 -11.10 1.63 7.77
CA SER A 447 -12.17 1.77 8.77
C SER A 447 -13.54 1.33 8.29
N SER A 448 -13.62 0.45 7.29
CA SER A 448 -14.88 -0.08 6.77
C SER A 448 -15.73 -0.78 7.83
N HIS A 449 -15.19 -1.16 8.99
CA HIS A 449 -15.94 -1.77 10.09
C HIS A 449 -16.76 -0.76 10.91
N LEU A 450 -16.45 0.54 10.82
CA LEU A 450 -17.12 1.60 11.59
C LEU A 450 -18.39 2.07 10.86
N PRO A 451 -19.59 1.90 11.44
CA PRO A 451 -20.85 2.26 10.78
C PRO A 451 -20.92 3.74 10.39
N GLU A 452 -20.43 4.65 11.22
CA GLU A 452 -20.47 6.09 10.99
C GLU A 452 -19.57 6.52 9.82
N VAL A 453 -18.44 5.82 9.62
CA VAL A 453 -17.54 6.03 8.48
C VAL A 453 -18.22 5.58 7.19
N ARG A 454 -18.87 4.40 7.20
CA ARG A 454 -19.62 3.90 6.05
C ARG A 454 -20.80 4.82 5.71
N ALA A 455 -21.57 5.27 6.70
CA ALA A 455 -22.70 6.16 6.47
C ALA A 455 -22.26 7.49 5.83
N ALA A 456 -21.23 8.13 6.38
CA ALA A 456 -20.68 9.37 5.81
C ALA A 456 -20.18 9.19 4.37
N MET A 457 -19.49 8.07 4.09
CA MET A 457 -19.03 7.71 2.75
C MET A 457 -20.21 7.54 1.79
N ASP A 458 -21.29 6.88 2.23
CA ASP A 458 -22.45 6.54 1.39
C ASP A 458 -23.24 7.79 1.00
N GLU A 459 -23.44 8.71 1.94
CA GLU A 459 -24.07 9.99 1.66
C GLU A 459 -23.23 10.83 0.68
N ASN A 460 -21.91 10.88 0.90
CA ASN A 460 -21.00 11.63 0.01
C ASN A 460 -20.92 10.99 -1.39
N ALA A 461 -20.99 9.67 -1.46
CA ALA A 461 -21.02 8.92 -2.72
C ALA A 461 -22.26 9.28 -3.56
N GLN A 462 -23.42 9.49 -2.93
CA GLN A 462 -24.63 9.93 -3.62
C GLN A 462 -24.47 11.30 -4.28
N ALA A 463 -23.69 12.21 -3.67
CA ALA A 463 -23.43 13.53 -4.24
C ALA A 463 -22.56 13.43 -5.52
N VAL A 464 -21.52 12.59 -5.51
CA VAL A 464 -20.72 12.30 -6.73
C VAL A 464 -21.60 11.64 -7.79
N ASP A 465 -22.42 10.65 -7.41
CA ASP A 465 -23.30 9.95 -8.33
C ASP A 465 -24.34 10.90 -8.96
N ALA A 466 -24.86 11.89 -8.21
CA ALA A 466 -25.75 12.92 -8.72
C ALA A 466 -25.07 13.81 -9.78
N VAL A 467 -23.77 14.12 -9.64
CA VAL A 467 -23.01 14.82 -10.69
C VAL A 467 -22.93 13.96 -11.95
N THR A 468 -22.67 12.65 -11.83
CA THR A 468 -22.60 11.75 -13.00
C THR A 468 -23.94 11.61 -13.73
N ARG A 469 -25.07 11.81 -13.03
CA ARG A 469 -26.42 11.85 -13.62
C ARG A 469 -26.85 13.23 -14.13
N GLY A 470 -26.03 14.27 -13.94
CA GLY A 470 -26.36 15.64 -14.31
C GLY A 470 -27.38 16.33 -13.39
N GLU A 471 -27.60 15.79 -12.18
CA GLU A 471 -28.55 16.32 -11.19
C GLU A 471 -27.94 17.41 -10.31
N LEU A 472 -26.61 17.40 -10.15
CA LEU A 472 -25.84 18.41 -9.41
C LEU A 472 -24.65 18.90 -10.23
N THR A 473 -24.23 20.14 -10.00
CA THR A 473 -22.94 20.62 -10.48
C THR A 473 -21.80 20.05 -9.62
N PRO A 474 -20.57 19.92 -10.14
CA PRO A 474 -19.41 19.52 -9.35
C PRO A 474 -19.20 20.40 -8.10
N ALA A 475 -19.41 21.72 -8.24
CA ALA A 475 -19.27 22.68 -7.15
C ALA A 475 -20.31 22.47 -6.03
N ASP A 476 -21.58 22.25 -6.39
CA ASP A 476 -22.65 22.01 -5.42
C ASP A 476 -22.43 20.69 -4.67
N ALA A 477 -22.04 19.63 -5.38
CA ALA A 477 -21.70 18.35 -4.77
C ALA A 477 -20.48 18.46 -3.85
N ALA A 478 -19.43 19.18 -4.26
CA ALA A 478 -18.26 19.45 -3.42
C ALA A 478 -18.65 20.20 -2.14
N ALA A 479 -19.48 21.24 -2.25
CA ALA A 479 -19.97 22.01 -1.11
C ALA A 479 -20.77 21.13 -0.12
N GLN A 480 -21.63 20.25 -0.63
CA GLN A 480 -22.37 19.29 0.20
C GLN A 480 -21.43 18.33 0.94
N ILE A 481 -20.45 17.76 0.23
CA ILE A 481 -19.48 16.83 0.83
C ILE A 481 -18.64 17.53 1.91
N PHE A 482 -18.14 18.75 1.65
CA PHE A 482 -17.40 19.53 2.65
C PHE A 482 -18.26 19.84 3.87
N ALA A 483 -19.51 20.25 3.68
CA ALA A 483 -20.42 20.56 4.79
C ALA A 483 -20.65 19.32 5.68
N ARG A 484 -20.92 18.17 5.08
CA ARG A 484 -21.12 16.90 5.81
C ARG A 484 -19.86 16.49 6.57
N LEU A 485 -18.72 16.45 5.89
CA LEU A 485 -17.45 16.06 6.52
C LEU A 485 -17.03 17.02 7.64
N GLY A 486 -17.28 18.32 7.48
CA GLY A 486 -17.02 19.33 8.51
C GLY A 486 -17.93 19.22 9.73
N ALA A 487 -19.10 18.58 9.59
CA ALA A 487 -20.06 18.38 10.68
C ALA A 487 -19.86 17.07 11.45
N LEU A 488 -18.97 16.17 11.00
CA LEU A 488 -18.76 14.87 11.65
C LEU A 488 -18.12 15.06 13.04
N PRO A 489 -18.77 14.61 14.13
CA PRO A 489 -18.33 14.90 15.50
C PRO A 489 -17.05 14.14 15.91
N PHE A 490 -16.67 13.13 15.14
CA PHE A 490 -15.47 12.32 15.38
C PHE A 490 -14.23 12.78 14.59
N LEU A 491 -14.38 13.79 13.74
CA LEU A 491 -13.28 14.41 13.02
C LEU A 491 -12.84 15.70 13.72
N PRO A 492 -11.54 15.90 13.98
CA PRO A 492 -11.08 17.13 14.60
C PRO A 492 -11.27 18.34 13.67
N PRO A 493 -11.91 19.44 14.12
CA PRO A 493 -12.14 20.62 13.28
C PRO A 493 -10.86 21.22 12.69
N TYR A 494 -9.73 21.08 13.38
CA TYR A 494 -8.46 21.61 12.90
C TYR A 494 -7.89 20.89 11.67
N MET A 495 -8.35 19.67 11.40
CA MET A 495 -7.97 18.94 10.20
C MET A 495 -8.70 19.46 8.97
N GLY A 496 -9.71 20.31 9.16
CA GLY A 496 -10.39 21.05 8.11
C GLY A 496 -10.99 20.18 7.02
N PHE A 497 -11.55 19.02 7.38
CA PHE A 497 -12.24 18.14 6.43
C PHE A 497 -13.39 18.84 5.68
N GLY A 498 -13.97 19.91 6.23
CA GLY A 498 -14.94 20.78 5.54
C GLY A 498 -14.38 22.07 4.93
N ARG A 499 -13.07 22.30 4.95
CA ARG A 499 -12.44 23.53 4.44
C ARG A 499 -11.77 23.30 3.09
N ALA A 500 -12.34 23.79 1.99
CA ALA A 500 -11.85 23.51 0.63
C ALA A 500 -10.39 23.96 0.40
N ASP A 501 -10.00 25.08 1.04
CA ASP A 501 -8.66 25.69 1.00
C ASP A 501 -7.59 24.90 1.79
N GLN A 502 -7.99 24.09 2.78
CA GLN A 502 -7.08 23.22 3.51
C GLN A 502 -6.80 21.94 2.72
N ARG A 503 -5.72 21.97 1.94
CA ARG A 503 -5.29 20.87 1.06
C ARG A 503 -4.48 19.77 1.76
N VAL A 504 -4.30 19.89 3.08
CA VAL A 504 -3.55 18.97 3.96
C VAL A 504 -4.26 18.81 5.29
N GLN A 505 -4.74 17.60 5.59
CA GLN A 505 -5.53 17.35 6.80
C GLN A 505 -4.66 17.15 8.06
N ALA A 506 -3.45 16.62 7.94
CA ALA A 506 -2.52 16.42 9.05
C ALA A 506 -1.07 16.30 8.57
N THR A 507 -0.08 16.57 9.43
CA THR A 507 1.36 16.39 9.11
C THR A 507 2.06 15.35 9.97
N PHE A 508 1.41 14.86 11.03
CA PHE A 508 1.91 13.83 11.95
C PHE A 508 3.30 14.08 12.56
N THR A 509 3.78 15.32 12.54
CA THR A 509 4.91 15.76 13.37
C THR A 509 4.56 15.67 14.85
N LEU A 510 5.57 15.69 15.73
CA LEU A 510 5.34 15.62 17.18
C LEU A 510 4.27 16.62 17.66
N GLN A 511 4.33 17.87 17.21
CA GLN A 511 3.35 18.90 17.56
C GLN A 511 1.94 18.55 17.05
N ALA A 512 1.82 18.08 15.81
CA ALA A 512 0.54 17.67 15.24
C ALA A 512 -0.03 16.43 15.96
N GLY A 513 0.83 15.47 16.32
CA GLY A 513 0.48 14.27 17.09
C GLY A 513 -0.01 14.62 18.50
N VAL A 514 0.66 15.51 19.22
CA VAL A 514 0.20 15.98 20.54
C VAL A 514 -1.16 16.67 20.42
N ARG A 515 -1.34 17.55 19.43
CA ARG A 515 -2.64 18.21 19.17
C ARG A 515 -3.74 17.18 18.90
N HIS A 516 -3.44 16.16 18.12
CA HIS A 516 -4.34 15.06 17.81
C HIS A 516 -4.81 14.34 19.08
N VAL A 517 -3.87 13.86 19.90
CA VAL A 517 -4.18 13.08 21.10
C VAL A 517 -4.97 13.90 22.11
N LEU A 518 -4.59 15.16 22.33
CA LEU A 518 -5.31 16.04 23.24
C LEU A 518 -6.74 16.32 22.78
N TRP A 519 -6.98 16.46 21.47
CA TRP A 519 -8.34 16.64 20.97
C TRP A 519 -9.20 15.40 21.21
N TYR A 520 -8.71 14.20 20.86
CA TYR A 520 -9.49 12.96 21.10
C TYR A 520 -9.75 12.73 22.58
N ARG A 521 -8.76 12.97 23.44
CA ARG A 521 -8.89 12.77 24.89
C ARG A 521 -9.92 13.70 25.54
N HIS A 522 -10.05 14.93 25.07
CA HIS A 522 -10.81 15.96 25.77
C HIS A 522 -12.06 16.47 25.04
N ARG A 523 -12.19 16.20 23.73
CA ARG A 523 -13.24 16.81 22.89
C ARG A 523 -14.03 15.79 22.06
N ALA A 524 -13.45 14.65 21.70
CA ALA A 524 -14.16 13.65 20.91
C ALA A 524 -15.22 12.92 21.75
N PRO A 525 -16.29 12.38 21.12
CA PRO A 525 -17.20 11.47 21.81
C PRO A 525 -16.45 10.25 22.37
N ALA A 526 -16.92 9.71 23.51
CA ALA A 526 -16.17 8.71 24.29
C ALA A 526 -15.72 7.48 23.49
N ALA A 527 -16.58 6.96 22.60
CA ALA A 527 -16.25 5.82 21.74
C ALA A 527 -15.05 6.10 20.81
N TRP A 528 -14.91 7.34 20.34
CA TRP A 528 -13.83 7.77 19.45
C TRP A 528 -12.55 8.12 20.22
N ALA A 529 -12.70 8.70 21.42
CA ALA A 529 -11.59 8.92 22.34
C ALA A 529 -10.88 7.59 22.67
N ALA A 530 -11.65 6.56 23.05
CA ALA A 530 -11.12 5.25 23.39
C ALA A 530 -10.31 4.60 22.25
N ARG A 531 -10.66 4.87 21.00
CA ARG A 531 -10.01 4.31 19.80
C ARG A 531 -8.75 5.08 19.39
N ASN A 532 -8.75 6.40 19.49
CA ASN A 532 -7.70 7.25 18.91
C ASN A 532 -6.76 7.90 19.95
N ASP A 533 -7.05 7.76 21.25
CA ASP A 533 -6.16 8.20 22.32
C ASP A 533 -5.01 7.21 22.55
N LEU A 534 -3.77 7.69 22.61
CA LEU A 534 -2.57 6.92 22.88
C LEU A 534 -1.75 7.48 24.06
N PRO A 535 -1.04 6.61 24.83
CA PRO A 535 -0.14 7.04 25.89
C PRO A 535 1.03 7.92 25.37
N LEU A 536 0.96 9.24 25.61
CA LEU A 536 1.95 10.21 25.12
C LEU A 536 3.36 9.96 25.67
N LEU A 537 3.50 9.54 26.93
CA LEU A 537 4.80 9.22 27.52
C LEU A 537 5.46 8.02 26.82
N THR A 538 4.67 7.00 26.49
CA THR A 538 5.15 5.83 25.73
C THR A 538 5.55 6.23 24.32
N TYR A 539 4.74 7.05 23.63
CA TYR A 539 5.11 7.58 22.32
C TYR A 539 6.43 8.37 22.37
N ALA A 540 6.60 9.26 23.35
CA ALA A 540 7.85 10.01 23.54
C ALA A 540 9.05 9.10 23.83
N SER A 541 8.87 8.07 24.65
CA SER A 541 9.89 7.05 24.92
C SER A 541 10.30 6.30 23.64
N GLN A 542 9.34 5.97 22.77
CA GLN A 542 9.61 5.29 21.50
C GLN A 542 10.38 6.21 20.52
N VAL A 543 10.08 7.50 20.49
CA VAL A 543 10.85 8.51 19.73
C VAL A 543 12.30 8.59 20.23
N LEU A 544 12.50 8.67 21.56
CA LEU A 544 13.84 8.68 22.15
C LEU A 544 14.60 7.39 21.85
N GLY A 545 13.94 6.24 21.94
CA GLY A 545 14.51 4.95 21.59
C GLY A 545 14.93 4.86 20.12
N ALA A 546 14.16 5.44 19.21
CA ALA A 546 14.50 5.52 17.79
C ALA A 546 15.76 6.36 17.54
N ALA A 547 15.85 7.54 18.16
CA ALA A 547 17.03 8.40 18.12
C ALA A 547 18.26 7.71 18.75
N GLY A 548 18.06 6.94 19.82
CA GLY A 548 19.09 6.12 20.45
C GLY A 548 19.63 5.04 19.51
N ARG A 549 18.76 4.26 18.85
CA ARG A 549 19.17 3.26 17.84
C ARG A 549 19.94 3.89 16.69
N ALA A 550 19.44 5.01 16.17
CA ALA A 550 20.08 5.81 15.14
C ALA A 550 21.49 6.30 15.50
N THR A 551 21.80 6.44 16.79
CA THR A 551 23.14 6.87 17.24
C THR A 551 24.21 5.82 16.93
N SER A 552 23.85 4.54 16.91
CA SER A 552 24.76 3.47 16.48
C SER A 552 25.14 3.56 14.99
N ASP A 553 24.30 4.21 14.18
CA ASP A 553 24.56 4.48 12.75
C ASP A 553 25.24 5.85 12.52
N GLY A 554 25.56 6.58 13.59
CA GLY A 554 26.28 7.84 13.59
C GLY A 554 25.40 9.09 13.71
N LEU A 555 26.05 10.21 14.09
CA LEU A 555 25.38 11.49 14.40
C LEU A 555 24.50 12.03 13.25
N ARG A 556 24.88 11.78 11.99
CA ARG A 556 24.09 12.15 10.82
C ARG A 556 22.72 11.47 10.84
N ARG A 557 22.65 10.17 11.14
CA ARG A 557 21.38 9.43 11.19
C ARG A 557 20.49 9.95 12.32
N THR A 558 21.05 10.17 13.51
CA THR A 558 20.30 10.74 14.65
C THR A 558 19.70 12.10 14.30
N ALA A 559 20.46 12.98 13.64
CA ALA A 559 19.97 14.29 13.21
C ALA A 559 18.80 14.18 12.21
N LEU A 560 18.84 13.23 11.26
CA LEU A 560 17.75 13.00 10.31
C LEU A 560 16.47 12.51 11.00
N VAL A 561 16.60 11.56 11.93
CA VAL A 561 15.45 11.04 12.70
C VAL A 561 14.79 12.15 13.52
N ILE A 562 15.58 12.95 14.24
CA ILE A 562 15.05 14.08 15.03
C ILE A 562 14.39 15.13 14.12
N ARG A 563 15.05 15.49 13.01
CA ARG A 563 14.48 16.40 12.02
C ARG A 563 13.12 15.90 11.53
N ASP A 564 13.01 14.62 11.22
CA ASP A 564 11.80 14.03 10.64
C ASP A 564 10.65 13.88 11.63
N VAL A 565 10.95 13.77 12.93
CA VAL A 565 9.94 13.83 14.01
C VAL A 565 9.34 15.24 14.11
N LEU A 566 10.16 16.26 13.89
CA LEU A 566 9.79 17.66 14.10
C LEU A 566 9.27 18.36 12.84
N SER A 567 9.72 17.93 11.66
CA SER A 567 9.46 18.60 10.38
C SER A 567 9.01 17.62 9.30
N ALA A 568 7.99 18.02 8.56
CA ALA A 568 7.57 17.33 7.35
C ALA A 568 8.48 17.67 6.14
N GLY A 569 8.97 18.91 6.07
CA GLY A 569 9.80 19.44 4.97
C GLY A 569 11.29 19.21 5.17
N ASN A 570 11.99 18.85 4.08
CA ASN A 570 13.44 18.73 3.98
C ASN A 570 13.88 18.72 2.49
N SER A 571 15.18 18.52 2.21
CA SER A 571 15.77 18.50 0.85
C SER A 571 16.42 17.17 0.46
N ASP A 572 16.01 16.05 1.06
CA ASP A 572 16.67 14.76 0.84
C ASP A 572 16.41 14.17 -0.55
N ALA A 573 15.30 14.56 -1.22
CA ALA A 573 15.05 14.20 -2.62
C ALA A 573 16.04 14.83 -3.60
N ASP A 574 16.69 15.94 -3.22
CA ASP A 574 17.68 16.61 -4.07
C ASP A 574 19.04 15.92 -4.03
N HIS A 575 19.25 15.02 -3.07
CA HIS A 575 20.51 14.33 -2.93
C HIS A 575 20.68 13.27 -4.02
N ARG A 576 21.71 13.44 -4.86
CA ARG A 576 22.14 12.40 -5.82
C ARG A 576 23.43 11.76 -5.34
N PRO A 577 23.48 10.42 -5.17
CA PRO A 577 24.72 9.72 -4.89
C PRO A 577 25.75 10.01 -5.98
N PRO A 578 27.05 10.18 -5.65
CA PRO A 578 28.11 10.41 -6.64
C PRO A 578 28.14 9.35 -7.75
N ALA A 579 27.86 8.08 -7.42
CA ALA A 579 27.78 6.98 -8.38
C ALA A 579 26.68 7.14 -9.45
N LEU A 580 25.63 7.94 -9.17
CA LEU A 580 24.55 8.27 -10.10
C LEU A 580 24.73 9.66 -10.75
N SER A 581 25.73 10.43 -10.31
CA SER A 581 26.01 11.78 -10.81
C SER A 581 26.83 11.80 -12.11
N GLY A 582 27.48 10.68 -12.45
CA GLY A 582 28.32 10.52 -13.65
C GLY A 582 27.56 10.38 -14.96
N VAL A 583 26.24 10.20 -14.95
CA VAL A 583 25.41 10.22 -16.17
C VAL A 583 25.07 11.65 -16.55
N ARG A 584 26.10 12.49 -16.77
CA ARG A 584 25.94 13.66 -17.64
C ARG A 584 25.96 13.12 -19.07
N ARG A 585 24.80 13.13 -19.74
CA ARG A 585 24.76 12.95 -21.19
C ARG A 585 25.63 14.03 -21.82
N GLY A 586 26.72 13.63 -22.46
CA GLY A 586 27.23 14.40 -23.58
C GLY A 586 26.10 14.51 -24.59
N LEU A 587 25.58 15.72 -24.77
CA LEU A 587 24.85 16.06 -25.98
C LEU A 587 25.87 15.99 -27.13
N PRO A 588 25.60 15.28 -28.24
CA PRO A 588 26.44 15.38 -29.41
C PRO A 588 26.29 16.81 -29.96
N GLY A 589 27.29 17.66 -29.77
CA GLY A 589 27.24 19.04 -30.27
C GLY A 589 28.32 20.00 -29.77
N GLU A 590 28.98 19.72 -28.65
CA GLU A 590 30.07 20.60 -28.16
C GLU A 590 31.40 19.83 -28.13
N GLN A 591 32.00 19.66 -29.32
CA GLN A 591 33.43 19.44 -29.42
C GLN A 591 34.10 20.82 -29.27
N GLY A 592 34.48 21.14 -28.03
CA GLY A 592 35.58 22.08 -27.79
C GLY A 592 36.88 21.35 -28.04
N GLU A 593 37.72 21.93 -28.90
CA GLU A 593 39.08 21.48 -29.21
C GLU A 593 39.85 21.17 -27.92
N ALA A 594 40.25 19.90 -27.77
CA ALA A 594 41.25 19.49 -26.80
C ALA A 594 42.53 19.15 -27.58
N ASP A 595 43.51 20.03 -27.42
CA ASP A 595 44.87 19.92 -27.90
C ASP A 595 45.50 18.55 -27.55
N ASP A 596 46.20 18.00 -28.54
CA ASP A 596 47.04 16.82 -28.41
C ASP A 596 48.16 17.06 -27.40
N GLY A 597 48.33 16.14 -26.45
CA GLY A 597 49.39 16.21 -25.45
C GLY A 597 49.64 14.88 -24.74
N ALA A 598 50.47 14.05 -25.36
CA ALA A 598 51.12 12.82 -24.89
C ALA A 598 51.23 12.61 -23.36
N TRP A 599 50.77 11.45 -22.86
CA TRP A 599 51.55 10.24 -22.50
C TRP A 599 50.65 9.20 -21.83
#